data_AF-A0A7X7EBG8-F1
#
_entry.id   AF-A0A7X7EBG8-F1
#
_cell.length_a   1.000
_cell.length_b   1.000
_cell.length_c   1.000
_cell.angle_alpha   90.00
_cell.angle_beta   90.00
_cell.angle_gamma   90.00
#
_symmetry.space_group_name_H-M   'P 1'
#
loop_
_entity.id
_entity.type
_entity.pdbx_description
1 polymer ?
#
loop_
_entity_poly.entity_id
_entity_poly.type
_entity_poly.pdbx_seq_one_letter_code
_entity_poly.pdbx_strand_id
1 'polypeptide(L)'
;MYYSLTYQSQQKLFTTAEEAWHRLRAGQVWLQMHDCILIDYLLVPHSMQCIVQGRLRMGASKFLHISPLTNEQLLIVFGELGKLGKEYPFCGTYELYHASKCFAELGKAGYYSLPYPLSVILQAKHKRSGAGLPAVRVDEIA
;
A
#
# COMPACT_ATOMS: atom_id res chain seq x y z
N MET A 1 12.77 0.08 11.24
CA MET A 1 13.11 -0.63 9.99
C MET A 1 11.86 -0.65 9.12
N TYR A 2 12.02 -0.54 7.79
CA TYR A 2 10.91 -0.61 6.85
C TYR A 2 10.88 -1.97 6.16
N TYR A 3 9.67 -2.46 5.88
CA TYR A 3 9.46 -3.71 5.16
C TYR A 3 8.41 -3.51 4.07
N SER A 4 8.61 -4.17 2.95
CA SER A 4 7.57 -4.42 1.95
C SER A 4 6.89 -5.75 2.28
N LEU A 5 5.56 -5.70 2.37
CA LEU A 5 4.70 -6.88 2.50
C LEU A 5 3.88 -6.99 1.23
N THR A 6 3.91 -8.16 0.61
CA THR A 6 3.07 -8.47 -0.55
C THR A 6 2.31 -9.75 -0.27
N TYR A 7 0.99 -9.59 -0.10
CA TYR A 7 0.05 -10.70 -0.02
C TYR A 7 -0.59 -10.94 -1.38
N GLN A 8 -0.57 -12.17 -1.87
CA GLN A 8 -1.21 -12.58 -3.13
C GLN A 8 -2.15 -13.76 -2.89
N SER A 9 -3.32 -13.71 -3.52
CA SER A 9 -4.32 -14.77 -3.44
C SER A 9 -4.90 -15.07 -4.82
N GLN A 10 -5.17 -16.35 -5.06
CA GLN A 10 -5.94 -16.78 -6.24
C GLN A 10 -7.41 -16.39 -6.12
N GLN A 11 -7.92 -16.23 -4.90
CA GLN A 11 -9.28 -15.78 -4.62
C GLN A 11 -9.32 -14.26 -4.47
N LYS A 12 -10.46 -13.66 -4.80
CA LYS A 12 -10.69 -12.23 -4.55
C LYS A 12 -10.68 -11.96 -3.05
N LEU A 13 -9.88 -11.01 -2.62
CA LEU A 13 -9.79 -10.47 -1.27
C LEU A 13 -11.05 -9.70 -0.87
N PHE A 14 -11.68 -9.08 -1.87
CA PHE A 14 -12.93 -8.33 -1.77
C PHE A 14 -13.62 -8.29 -3.15
N THR A 15 -14.95 -8.15 -3.11
CA THR A 15 -15.83 -7.91 -4.25
C THR A 15 -16.57 -6.58 -4.13
N THR A 16 -16.74 -6.10 -2.89
CA THR A 16 -17.36 -4.81 -2.59
C THR A 16 -16.40 -3.85 -1.89
N ALA A 17 -16.73 -2.56 -1.90
CA ALA A 17 -15.96 -1.55 -1.19
C ALA A 17 -15.99 -1.75 0.33
N GLU A 18 -17.14 -2.19 0.87
CA GLU A 18 -17.30 -2.48 2.29
C GLU A 18 -16.36 -3.60 2.75
N GLU A 19 -16.28 -4.69 1.99
CA GLU A 19 -15.34 -5.78 2.23
C GLU A 19 -13.88 -5.28 2.20
N ALA A 20 -13.53 -4.45 1.21
CA ALA A 20 -12.18 -3.87 1.13
C ALA A 20 -11.85 -3.05 2.39
N TRP A 21 -12.79 -2.23 2.88
CA TRP A 21 -12.59 -1.46 4.11
C TRP A 21 -12.44 -2.34 5.36
N HIS A 22 -13.25 -3.40 5.48
CA HIS A 22 -13.10 -4.35 6.58
C HIS A 22 -11.75 -5.05 6.56
N ARG A 23 -11.26 -5.45 5.37
CA ARG A 23 -9.93 -6.06 5.21
C ARG A 23 -8.81 -5.09 5.61
N LEU A 24 -8.87 -3.84 5.17
CA LEU A 24 -7.89 -2.81 5.53
C LEU A 24 -7.86 -2.56 7.04
N ARG A 25 -9.04 -2.45 7.67
CA ARG A 25 -9.14 -2.29 9.13
C ARG A 25 -8.56 -3.48 9.88
N ALA A 26 -8.89 -4.70 9.47
CA ALA A 26 -8.36 -5.92 10.07
C ALA A 26 -6.83 -5.99 9.93
N GLY A 27 -6.30 -5.65 8.76
CA GLY A 27 -4.85 -5.58 8.51
C GLY A 27 -4.15 -4.53 9.39
N GLN A 28 -4.76 -3.35 9.56
CA GLN A 28 -4.21 -2.29 10.43
C GLN A 28 -4.14 -2.72 11.89
N VAL A 29 -5.23 -3.27 12.44
CA VAL A 29 -5.26 -3.79 13.82
C VAL A 29 -4.20 -4.89 14.00
N TRP A 30 -4.09 -5.77 13.01
CA TRP A 30 -3.13 -6.85 13.04
C TRP A 30 -1.68 -6.35 13.01
N LEU A 31 -1.36 -5.31 12.24
CA LEU A 31 -0.04 -4.68 12.26
C LEU A 31 0.26 -4.06 13.63
N GLN A 32 -0.71 -3.38 14.23
CA GLN A 32 -0.57 -2.78 15.56
C GLN A 32 -0.26 -3.83 16.63
N MET A 33 -0.93 -5.00 16.58
CA MET A 33 -0.63 -6.11 17.50
C MET A 33 0.81 -6.66 17.37
N HIS A 34 1.49 -6.36 16.25
CA HIS A 34 2.86 -6.78 15.97
C HIS A 34 3.86 -5.61 16.03
N ASP A 35 3.54 -4.55 16.77
CA ASP A 35 4.37 -3.34 16.90
C ASP A 35 4.78 -2.76 15.53
N CYS A 36 3.87 -2.85 14.56
CA CYS A 36 4.06 -2.37 13.21
C CYS A 36 3.00 -1.33 12.84
N ILE A 37 3.41 -0.42 11.98
CA ILE A 37 2.61 0.73 11.55
C ILE A 37 2.50 0.69 10.03
N LEU A 38 1.27 0.85 9.53
CA LEU A 38 1.00 0.89 8.11
C LEU A 38 1.39 2.25 7.55
N ILE A 39 2.45 2.28 6.74
CA ILE A 39 2.96 3.52 6.16
C ILE A 39 2.19 3.86 4.89
N ASP A 40 2.06 2.89 3.98
CA ASP A 40 1.37 3.07 2.71
C ASP A 40 0.89 1.70 2.20
N TYR A 41 -0.10 1.70 1.30
CA TYR A 41 -0.65 0.47 0.75
C TYR A 41 -1.28 0.65 -0.63
N LEU A 42 -1.47 -0.50 -1.29
CA LEU A 42 -2.31 -0.68 -2.45
C LEU A 42 -3.03 -2.02 -2.31
N LEU A 43 -4.36 -1.97 -2.23
CA LEU A 43 -5.22 -3.15 -2.14
C LEU A 43 -5.99 -3.29 -3.45
N VAL A 44 -5.75 -4.36 -4.20
CA VAL A 44 -6.48 -4.73 -5.42
C VAL A 44 -7.15 -6.09 -5.23
N PRO A 45 -8.11 -6.51 -6.07
CA PRO A 45 -8.93 -7.69 -5.78
C PRO A 45 -8.16 -8.96 -5.45
N HIS A 46 -6.96 -9.18 -5.98
CA HIS A 46 -6.17 -10.40 -5.74
C HIS A 46 -4.86 -10.18 -4.97
N SER A 47 -4.56 -8.95 -4.55
CA SER A 47 -3.32 -8.70 -3.82
C SER A 47 -3.40 -7.47 -2.91
N MET A 48 -2.63 -7.51 -1.83
CA MET A 48 -2.37 -6.37 -0.98
C MET A 48 -0.86 -6.14 -0.92
N GLN A 49 -0.45 -4.94 -1.27
CA GLN A 49 0.94 -4.49 -1.14
C GLN A 49 0.98 -3.39 -0.09
N CYS A 50 1.93 -3.45 0.82
CA CYS A 50 2.08 -2.40 1.83
C CYS A 50 3.53 -2.16 2.22
N ILE A 51 3.80 -0.92 2.64
CA ILE A 51 5.00 -0.55 3.37
C ILE A 51 4.61 -0.51 4.84
N VAL A 52 5.38 -1.20 5.67
CA VAL A 52 5.20 -1.18 7.12
C VAL A 52 6.49 -0.77 7.81
N GLN A 53 6.36 -0.07 8.93
CA GLN A 53 7.47 0.28 9.81
C GLN A 53 7.27 -0.38 11.16
N GLY A 54 8.30 -1.03 11.69
CA GLY A 54 8.22 -1.62 13.02
C GLY A 54 9.25 -2.70 13.26
N ARG A 55 8.91 -3.60 14.20
CA ARG A 55 9.67 -4.82 14.51
C ARG A 55 8.84 -6.03 14.11
N LEU A 56 8.85 -6.33 12.81
CA LEU A 56 8.06 -7.44 12.27
C LEU A 56 8.67 -8.78 12.71
N ARG A 57 7.97 -9.51 13.59
CA ARG A 57 8.42 -10.80 14.13
C ARG A 57 7.87 -12.02 13.37
N MET A 58 7.57 -11.82 12.10
CA MET A 58 6.85 -12.82 11.32
C MET A 58 7.69 -13.46 10.22
N GLY A 59 7.42 -14.74 9.99
CA GLY A 59 7.93 -15.47 8.85
C GLY A 59 7.12 -15.20 7.58
N ALA A 60 7.79 -15.24 6.44
CA ALA A 60 7.13 -15.31 5.15
C ALA A 60 6.31 -16.61 5.03
N SER A 61 5.30 -16.59 4.17
CA SER A 61 4.52 -17.77 3.81
C SER A 61 4.38 -17.88 2.30
N LYS A 62 3.79 -18.96 1.80
CA LYS A 62 3.51 -19.15 0.36
C LYS A 62 2.75 -17.97 -0.27
N PHE A 63 1.93 -17.28 0.52
CA PHE A 63 1.07 -16.20 0.04
C PHE A 63 1.50 -14.82 0.53
N LEU A 64 2.40 -14.76 1.53
CA LEU A 64 2.87 -13.53 2.15
C LEU A 64 4.38 -13.42 1.99
N HIS A 65 4.79 -12.54 1.10
CA HIS A 65 6.20 -12.17 0.93
C HIS A 65 6.51 -10.98 1.83
N ILE A 66 7.62 -11.08 2.54
CA ILE A 66 8.13 -10.05 3.45
C ILE A 66 9.56 -9.75 3.02
N SER A 67 9.88 -8.48 2.80
CA SER A 67 11.24 -8.08 2.44
C SER A 67 11.63 -6.81 3.19
N PRO A 68 12.77 -6.80 3.90
CA PRO A 68 13.29 -5.55 4.44
C PRO A 68 13.65 -4.59 3.32
N LEU A 69 13.52 -3.28 3.59
CA LEU A 69 13.80 -2.23 2.61
C LEU A 69 14.99 -1.38 3.06
N THR A 70 15.92 -1.14 2.14
CA THR A 70 16.82 0.01 2.23
C THR A 70 16.05 1.31 1.95
N ASN A 71 16.67 2.46 2.22
CA ASN A 71 16.04 3.75 1.91
C ASN A 71 15.76 3.88 0.41
N GLU A 72 16.71 3.49 -0.46
CA GLU A 72 16.56 3.58 -1.91
C GLU A 72 15.39 2.70 -2.39
N GLN A 73 15.29 1.47 -1.88
CA GLN A 73 14.19 0.56 -2.20
C GLN A 73 12.84 1.09 -1.70
N LEU A 74 12.82 1.73 -0.54
CA LEU A 74 11.61 2.33 0.02
C LEU A 74 10.99 3.36 -0.94
N LEU A 75 11.80 4.23 -1.54
CA LEU A 75 11.32 5.22 -2.50
C LEU A 75 10.76 4.58 -3.78
N ILE A 76 11.39 3.50 -4.25
CA ILE A 76 10.90 2.72 -5.41
C ILE A 76 9.51 2.13 -5.08
N VAL A 77 9.37 1.48 -3.93
CA VAL A 77 8.11 0.85 -3.52
C VAL A 77 7.01 1.90 -3.33
N PHE A 78 7.31 3.08 -2.79
CA PHE A 78 6.34 4.18 -2.74
C PHE A 78 5.77 4.52 -4.12
N GLY A 79 6.64 4.58 -5.13
CA GLY A 79 6.23 4.76 -6.53
C GLY A 79 5.30 3.65 -7.02
N GLU A 80 5.65 2.39 -6.77
CA GLU A 80 4.83 1.23 -7.16
C GLU A 80 3.44 1.23 -6.51
N LEU A 81 3.34 1.59 -5.24
CA LEU A 81 2.05 1.70 -4.55
C LEU A 81 1.19 2.85 -5.11
N GLY A 82 1.81 3.84 -5.76
CA GLY A 82 1.13 4.93 -6.45
C GLY A 82 0.74 4.64 -7.89
N LYS A 83 0.99 3.43 -8.42
CA LYS A 83 0.79 3.13 -9.86
C LYS A 83 -0.65 3.26 -10.34
N LEU A 84 -1.65 3.06 -9.47
CA LEU A 84 -3.07 3.28 -9.81
C LEU A 84 -3.52 4.74 -9.65
N GLY A 85 -2.58 5.62 -9.28
CA GLY A 85 -2.81 7.06 -9.17
C GLY A 85 -3.70 7.46 -8.00
N LYS A 86 -4.22 8.69 -8.09
CA LYS A 86 -5.06 9.32 -7.06
C LYS A 86 -6.55 8.97 -7.17
N GLU A 87 -6.97 8.29 -8.24
CA GLU A 87 -8.39 7.98 -8.50
C GLU A 87 -8.82 6.62 -7.92
N TYR A 88 -7.87 5.79 -7.50
CA TYR A 88 -8.16 4.45 -6.98
C TYR A 88 -8.35 4.44 -5.45
N PRO A 89 -9.56 4.15 -4.94
CA PRO A 89 -9.91 4.43 -3.54
C PRO A 89 -9.21 3.55 -2.49
N PHE A 90 -8.67 2.39 -2.86
CA PHE A 90 -8.03 1.47 -1.93
C PHE A 90 -6.50 1.55 -2.01
N CYS A 91 -5.96 2.77 -1.92
CA CYS A 91 -4.53 2.99 -1.80
C CYS A 91 -4.21 4.25 -0.98
N GLY A 92 -3.04 4.28 -0.34
CA GLY A 92 -2.61 5.43 0.46
C GLY A 92 -2.42 6.70 -0.37
N THR A 93 -2.16 6.57 -1.68
CA THR A 93 -2.12 7.71 -2.60
C THR A 93 -3.47 8.42 -2.65
N TYR A 94 -4.59 7.69 -2.73
CA TYR A 94 -5.93 8.30 -2.74
C TYR A 94 -6.24 9.01 -1.43
N GLU A 95 -5.88 8.41 -0.29
CA GLU A 95 -6.09 9.01 1.04
C GLU A 95 -5.44 10.40 1.16
N LEU A 96 -4.24 10.57 0.58
CA LEU A 96 -3.52 11.85 0.57
C LEU A 96 -4.26 12.97 -0.17
N TYR A 97 -5.06 12.64 -1.20
CA TYR A 97 -5.71 13.63 -2.06
C TYR A 97 -7.18 13.87 -1.71
N HIS A 98 -7.88 12.89 -1.15
CA HIS A 98 -9.34 12.90 -1.08
C HIS A 98 -9.94 12.97 0.32
N ALA A 99 -9.13 13.18 1.38
CA ALA A 99 -9.60 13.24 2.77
C ALA A 99 -10.55 12.06 3.14
N SER A 100 -10.24 10.87 2.63
CA SER A 100 -11.05 9.66 2.80
C SER A 100 -10.84 9.01 4.16
N LYS A 101 -11.34 7.78 4.36
CA LYS A 101 -10.90 6.93 5.47
C LYS A 101 -9.37 6.81 5.40
N CYS A 102 -8.67 7.10 6.50
CA CYS A 102 -7.21 7.17 6.53
C CYS A 102 -6.58 5.99 7.29
N PHE A 103 -6.21 4.94 6.58
CA PHE A 103 -5.54 3.76 7.14
C PHE A 103 -4.02 3.91 7.17
N ALA A 104 -3.44 4.63 6.22
CA ALA A 104 -2.00 4.83 6.10
C ALA A 104 -1.53 6.01 6.96
N GLU A 105 -0.32 5.92 7.51
CA GLU A 105 0.31 7.04 8.23
C GLU A 105 1.02 8.04 7.31
N LEU A 106 1.17 7.72 6.02
CA LEU A 106 1.75 8.62 5.03
C LEU A 106 1.01 9.96 4.99
N GLY A 107 1.75 11.05 5.21
CA GLY A 107 1.23 12.43 5.13
C GLY A 107 0.44 12.91 6.35
N LYS A 108 0.27 12.09 7.39
CA LYS A 108 -0.34 12.53 8.65
C LYS A 108 0.64 13.31 9.52
N ALA A 109 0.13 14.34 10.21
CA ALA A 109 0.92 15.14 11.14
C ALA A 109 1.32 14.32 12.37
N GLY A 110 2.55 14.52 12.87
CA GLY A 110 3.06 13.88 14.09
C GLY A 110 3.79 12.54 13.87
N TYR A 111 3.75 11.97 12.67
CA TYR A 111 4.48 10.75 12.36
C TYR A 111 5.84 11.05 11.72
N TYR A 112 6.90 11.14 12.52
CA TYR A 112 8.26 11.38 12.06
C TYR A 112 9.07 10.08 11.96
N SER A 113 9.56 9.79 10.75
CA SER A 113 10.88 9.21 10.42
C SER A 113 10.91 8.52 9.05
N LEU A 114 10.11 8.98 8.08
CA LEU A 114 10.41 8.63 6.69
C LEU A 114 11.76 9.28 6.32
N PRO A 115 12.67 8.54 5.67
CA PRO A 115 13.97 9.08 5.25
C PRO A 115 13.84 10.12 4.12
N TYR A 116 12.62 10.37 3.64
CA TYR A 116 12.32 11.31 2.57
C TYR A 116 11.19 12.26 2.99
N PRO A 117 11.25 13.54 2.56
CA PRO A 117 10.12 14.44 2.69
C PRO A 117 8.96 13.98 1.82
N LEU A 118 7.73 14.32 2.22
CA LEU A 118 6.52 13.93 1.50
C LEU A 118 6.54 14.36 0.03
N SER A 119 7.10 15.53 -0.28
CA SER A 119 7.25 16.04 -1.66
C SER A 119 8.04 15.09 -2.57
N VAL A 120 9.10 14.47 -2.06
CA VAL A 120 9.92 13.50 -2.80
C VAL A 120 9.15 12.19 -3.04
N ILE A 121 8.38 11.75 -2.04
CA ILE A 121 7.53 10.56 -2.14
C ILE A 121 6.41 10.79 -3.18
N LEU A 122 5.75 11.95 -3.12
CA LEU A 122 4.73 12.33 -4.09
C LEU A 122 5.31 12.38 -5.51
N GLN A 123 6.52 12.92 -5.69
CA GLN A 123 7.18 12.92 -6.99
C GLN A 123 7.44 11.50 -7.51
N ALA A 124 7.88 10.57 -6.66
CA ALA A 124 8.07 9.17 -7.04
C ALA A 124 6.75 8.51 -7.49
N LYS A 125 5.65 8.78 -6.77
CA LYS A 125 4.30 8.32 -7.13
C LYS A 125 3.85 8.88 -8.47
N HIS A 126 4.03 10.18 -8.70
CA HIS A 126 3.66 10.83 -9.97
C HIS A 126 4.40 10.26 -11.17
N LYS A 127 5.71 10.00 -11.03
CA LYS A 127 6.52 9.38 -12.10
C LYS A 127 5.99 8.01 -12.50
N ARG A 128 5.44 7.24 -11.55
CA ARG A 128 4.90 5.90 -11.78
C ARG A 128 3.45 5.89 -12.26
N SER A 129 2.59 6.78 -11.76
CA SER A 129 1.20 6.89 -12.22
C SER A 129 1.10 7.47 -13.63
N GLY A 130 1.98 8.41 -13.98
CA GLY A 130 2.05 9.01 -15.32
C GLY A 130 2.67 8.10 -16.40
N ALA A 131 3.28 6.97 -16.01
CA ALA A 131 3.90 6.02 -16.94
C ALA A 131 2.89 5.19 -17.76
N GLY A 132 1.59 5.45 -17.59
CA GLY A 132 0.50 4.70 -18.22
C GLY A 132 0.27 3.38 -17.50
N LEU A 133 -0.98 3.12 -17.12
CA LEU A 133 -1.40 1.75 -16.87
C LEU A 133 -1.19 0.99 -18.19
N PRO A 134 -0.47 -0.16 -18.24
CA PRO A 134 -0.62 -1.03 -19.38
C PRO A 134 -2.11 -1.28 -19.52
N ALA A 135 -2.66 -0.99 -20.70
CA ALA A 135 -4.07 -1.13 -20.98
C ALA A 135 -4.49 -2.55 -20.56
N VAL A 136 -5.14 -2.66 -19.41
CA VAL A 136 -5.88 -3.85 -19.05
C VAL A 136 -6.98 -3.88 -20.09
N ARG A 137 -6.79 -4.69 -21.14
CA ARG A 137 -7.88 -5.09 -22.01
C ARG A 137 -8.93 -5.67 -21.07
N VAL A 138 -9.99 -4.90 -20.88
CA VAL A 138 -11.24 -5.39 -20.34
C VAL A 138 -11.75 -6.32 -21.42
N ASP A 139 -11.30 -7.57 -21.38
CA ASP A 139 -11.99 -8.61 -22.13
C ASP A 139 -13.37 -8.76 -21.48
N GLU A 140 -14.35 -8.60 -22.34
CA GLU A 140 -15.75 -8.35 -22.06
C GLU A 140 -16.34 -9.43 -21.16
N ILE A 141 -17.18 -8.99 -20.22
CA ILE A 141 -18.14 -9.87 -19.56
C ILE A 141 -19.19 -10.21 -20.62
N ALA A 142 -19.23 -11.48 -21.03
CA ALA A 142 -20.37 -12.11 -21.70
C ALA A 142 -20.67 -13.44 -21.00
#